data_AF-A0AAD0SQN1-F1
#
_entry.id   AF-A0AAD0SQN1-F1
#
_cell.length_a   1.000
_cell.length_b   1.000
_cell.length_c   1.000
_cell.angle_alpha   90.00
_cell.angle_beta   90.00
_cell.angle_gamma   90.00
#
_symmetry.space_group_name_H-M   'P 1'
#
loop_
_entity.id
_entity.type
_entity.pdbx_description
1 polymer ?
#
loop_
_entity_poly.entity_id
_entity_poly.type
_entity_poly.pdbx_seq_one_letter_code
_entity_poly.pdbx_strand_id
1 'polypeptide(L)' 'MLKEIKAFYEKSERFFHPLVGLSSYDKYLDHMKRNHPEKEVQSRGDFFKECIERKYNSGGFTKCC' A
#
# COMPACT_ATOMS: atom_id res chain seq x y z
N MET A 1 -16.63 -17.86 -8.47
CA MET A 1 -16.11 -17.14 -9.66
C MET A 1 -15.65 -15.71 -9.33
N LEU A 2 -16.51 -14.78 -8.92
CA LEU A 2 -16.07 -13.40 -8.62
C LEU A 2 -15.04 -13.28 -7.47
N LYS A 3 -15.14 -14.12 -6.43
CA LYS A 3 -14.17 -14.15 -5.31
C LYS A 3 -12.77 -14.61 -5.73
N GLU A 4 -12.70 -15.57 -6.65
CA GLU A 4 -11.45 -16.14 -7.17
C GLU A 4 -10.70 -15.10 -8.02
N ILE A 5 -11.45 -14.39 -8.88
CA ILE A 5 -10.93 -13.29 -9.70
C ILE A 5 -10.42 -12.15 -8.81
N LYS A 6 -11.16 -11.82 -7.76
CA LYS A 6 -10.76 -10.79 -6.79
C LYS A 6 -9.47 -11.17 -6.06
N ALA A 7 -9.37 -12.40 -5.58
CA ALA A 7 -8.17 -12.91 -4.92
C ALA A 7 -6.95 -12.95 -5.85
N PHE A 8 -7.16 -13.27 -7.14
CA PHE A 8 -6.11 -13.23 -8.14
C PHE A 8 -5.66 -11.79 -8.43
N TYR A 9 -6.62 -10.86 -8.53
CA TYR A 9 -6.34 -9.43 -8.72
C TYR A 9 -5.51 -8.86 -7.57
N GLU A 10 -5.92 -9.10 -6.31
CA GLU A 10 -5.19 -8.67 -5.10
C GLU A 10 -3.74 -9.19 -5.08
N LYS A 11 -3.50 -10.44 -5.50
CA LYS A 11 -2.14 -11.00 -5.60
C LYS A 11 -1.32 -10.38 -6.74
N SER A 12 -1.97 -10.05 -7.85
CA SER A 12 -1.30 -9.47 -9.02
C SER A 12 -0.78 -8.05 -8.76
N GLU A 13 -1.40 -7.31 -7.84
CA GLU A 13 -1.00 -5.95 -7.47
C GLU A 13 0.46 -5.88 -7.03
N ARG A 14 0.99 -6.94 -6.40
CA ARG A 14 2.37 -7.02 -5.92
C ARG A 14 3.42 -6.95 -7.05
N PHE A 15 3.05 -7.40 -8.25
CA PHE A 15 3.91 -7.44 -9.44
C PHE A 15 3.74 -6.19 -10.31
N PHE A 16 2.49 -5.75 -10.53
CA PHE A 16 2.22 -4.63 -11.42
C PHE A 16 2.53 -3.26 -10.80
N HIS A 17 2.27 -3.07 -9.50
CA HIS A 17 2.46 -1.77 -8.85
C HIS A 17 3.91 -1.24 -8.90
N PRO A 18 4.95 -2.06 -8.63
CA PRO A 18 6.33 -1.63 -8.79
C PRO A 18 6.69 -1.23 -10.23
N LEU A 19 6.11 -1.87 -11.24
CA LEU A 19 6.39 -1.58 -12.66
C LEU A 19 5.89 -0.19 -13.07
N VAL A 20 4.80 0.27 -12.46
CA VAL A 20 4.21 1.59 -12.70
C VAL A 20 4.59 2.62 -11.64
N GLY A 21 5.49 2.27 -10.71
CA GLY A 21 5.92 3.14 -9.62
C GLY A 21 4.81 3.50 -8.62
N LEU A 22 3.78 2.65 -8.50
CA LEU A 22 2.71 2.78 -7.51
C LEU A 22 3.04 2.01 -6.24
N SER A 23 2.55 2.50 -5.11
CA SER A 23 2.64 1.83 -3.81
C SER A 23 1.62 0.68 -3.74
N SER A 24 2.05 -0.52 -3.35
CA SER A 24 1.15 -1.68 -3.21
C SER A 24 0.58 -1.77 -1.80
N TYR A 25 -0.76 -1.84 -1.68
CA TYR A 25 -1.44 -1.94 -0.38
C TYR A 25 -1.15 -3.26 0.34
N ASP A 26 -1.03 -4.38 -0.39
CA ASP A 26 -0.63 -5.68 0.17
C ASP A 26 0.76 -5.60 0.84
N LYS A 27 1.73 -4.95 0.16
CA LYS A 27 3.06 -4.72 0.74
C LYS A 27 3.01 -3.81 1.98
N TYR A 28 2.12 -2.82 1.99
CA TYR A 28 1.91 -1.97 3.16
C TYR A 28 1.38 -2.78 4.36
N LEU A 29 0.39 -3.65 4.15
CA LEU A 29 -0.14 -4.51 5.21
C LEU A 29 0.91 -5.47 5.76
N ASP A 30 1.70 -6.10 4.87
CA ASP A 30 2.81 -6.97 5.29
C ASP A 30 3.88 -6.20 6.06
N HIS A 31 4.22 -4.98 5.63
CA HIS A 31 5.13 -4.09 6.34
C HIS A 31 4.60 -3.71 7.73
N MET A 32 3.35 -3.27 7.83
CA MET A 32 2.71 -2.90 9.11
C MET A 32 2.67 -4.10 10.04
N LYS A 33 2.27 -5.28 9.56
CA LYS A 33 2.24 -6.49 10.38
C LYS A 33 3.62 -6.89 10.93
N ARG A 34 4.70 -6.66 10.16
CA ARG A 34 6.07 -7.03 10.55
C ARG A 34 6.76 -5.99 11.42
N ASN A 35 6.55 -4.70 11.15
CA ASN A 35 7.30 -3.60 11.76
C ASN A 35 6.48 -2.80 12.78
N HIS A 36 5.16 -2.78 12.65
CA HIS A 36 4.24 -2.03 13.51
C HIS A 36 3.01 -2.85 13.88
N PRO A 37 3.17 -4.02 14.52
CA PRO A 37 2.03 -4.88 14.88
C PRO A 37 1.09 -4.22 15.90
N GLU A 38 1.55 -3.20 16.63
CA GLU A 38 0.73 -2.45 17.59
C GLU A 38 -0.06 -1.28 16.97
N LYS A 39 0.19 -0.91 15.71
CA LYS A 39 -0.50 0.19 15.05
C LYS A 39 -1.68 -0.30 14.21
N GLU A 40 -2.76 0.48 14.22
CA GLU A 40 -3.89 0.25 13.33
C GLU A 40 -3.49 0.51 11.87
N VAL A 41 -3.88 -0.40 10.98
CA VAL A 41 -3.62 -0.27 9.54
C VAL A 41 -4.60 0.72 8.92
N GLN A 42 -4.09 1.62 8.10
CA GLN A 42 -4.91 2.57 7.36
C GLN A 42 -5.79 1.84 6.33
N SER A 43 -6.94 2.43 6.00
CA SER A 43 -7.75 1.93 4.89
C SER A 43 -7.00 2.05 3.56
N ARG A 44 -7.38 1.24 2.56
CA ARG A 44 -6.77 1.30 1.21
C ARG A 44 -6.85 2.72 0.62
N GLY A 45 -7.96 3.41 0.80
CA GLY A 45 -8.16 4.76 0.28
C GLY A 45 -7.23 5.78 0.97
N ASP A 46 -7.15 5.73 2.29
CA ASP A 46 -6.31 6.62 3.08
C ASP A 46 -4.83 6.41 2.77
N PHE A 47 -4.39 5.15 2.65
CA PHE A 47 -3.01 4.83 2.24
C PHE A 47 -2.62 5.46 0.91
N PHE A 48 -3.48 5.36 -0.12
CA PHE A 48 -3.18 5.96 -1.42
C PHE A 48 -3.24 7.48 -1.40
N LYS A 49 -4.20 8.06 -0.66
CA LYS A 49 -4.29 9.51 -0.46
C LYS A 49 -3.04 10.04 0.20
N GLU A 50 -2.57 9.38 1.27
CA GLU A 50 -1.35 9.73 1.99
C GLU A 50 -0.11 9.56 1.10
N CYS A 51 -0.04 8.52 0.25
CA CYS A 51 1.06 8.36 -0.72
C CYS A 51 1.10 9.51 -1.74
N ILE A 52 -0.05 9.94 -2.26
CA ILE A 52 -0.15 11.05 -3.22
C ILE A 52 0.21 12.37 -2.51
N GLU A 53 -0.35 12.61 -1.32
CA GLU A 53 -0.05 13.79 -0.52
C GLU A 53 1.44 13.87 -0.18
N ARG A 54 2.07 12.75 0.18
CA ARG A 54 3.53 12.69 0.37
C ARG A 54 4.32 12.99 -0.88
N LYS A 55 3.87 12.53 -2.05
CA LYS A 55 4.56 12.74 -3.32
C LYS A 55 4.51 14.19 -3.80
N TYR A 56 3.40 14.90 -3.53
CA TYR A 56 3.14 16.22 -4.12
C TYR A 56 3.07 17.38 -3.12
N ASN A 57 2.74 17.15 -1.85
CA ASN A 57 2.51 18.20 -0.85
C ASN A 57 3.51 18.18 0.32
N SER A 58 4.14 17.04 0.62
CA SER A 58 5.14 16.97 1.70
C SER A 58 6.53 17.28 1.15
N GLY A 59 7.17 18.37 1.62
CA GLY A 59 8.54 18.77 1.26
C GLY A 59 9.66 17.82 1.74
N GLY A 60 9.39 16.52 1.83
CA GLY A 60 10.34 15.50 2.24
C GLY A 60 9.67 14.17 2.58
N PHE A 61 10.31 13.08 2.19
CA PHE A 61 9.96 11.71 2.60
C PHE A 61 10.21 11.57 4.11
N THR A 62 9.20 11.79 4.95
CA THR A 62 9.17 11.19 6.29
C THR A 62 8.91 9.70 6.10
N LYS A 63 9.98 8.94 5.88
CA LYS A 63 9.92 7.49 5.85
C LYS A 63 9.47 7.04 7.23
N CYS A 64 8.31 6.38 7.31
CA CYS A 64 8.08 5.49 8.44
C CYS A 64 9.07 4.34 8.24
N CYS A 65 10.17 4.39 9.01
CA CYS A 65 11.44 3.69 8.78
C CYS A 65 12.14 4.04 7.46
#